data_AF-A0A1L9U9B8-F1
#
_entry.id   AF-A0A1L9U9B8-F1
#
_cell.length_a   1.000
_cell.length_b   1.000
_cell.length_c   1.000
_cell.angle_alpha   90.00
_cell.angle_beta   90.00
_cell.angle_gamma   90.00
#
_symmetry.space_group_name_H-M   'P 1'
#
loop_
_entity.id
_entity.type
_entity.pdbx_description
1 polymer ?
#
loop_
_entity_poly.entity_id
_entity_poly.type
_entity_poly.pdbx_seq_one_letter_code
_entity_poly.pdbx_strand_id
1 'polypeptide(L)'
;MFGWTRRFSTATSFLKSSTMAVSSRQQHTFQVFRDVPPLRQLRRELLLSNRTVGLVPTMGALHEGHLSLIRQAAAENTDVFVSIYVNPTQFGVTEDLSSYPRTWDSDVAKLEELNAELARQNSNNGRITAILAPTSKVMYPTLPPSSEIDGDGSFVTITPLSRKLEGASRPVFFRGVATVCMKLFNIVHADRAYFGQKDVQQTVVIKRLVKDFYIDTEIKIGDTVREHDGLAMSSRNVYLGKRRRAVGLVLYEALKAAENAYNAGKVNRSEILDAANSVAERVLTEQKALAPTERALYEVDYISLADPDTLDELEVIDPAKGAILSGAVKMAPLEEAKPGEDCGLGDGQVAVRLIDNLIFKPRV
;
A
#
# COMPACT_ATOMS: atom_id res chain seq x y z
N MET A 1 -58.47 -54.54 -32.41
CA MET A 1 -57.94 -55.90 -32.19
C MET A 1 -56.45 -55.82 -31.96
N PHE A 2 -55.93 -56.71 -31.11
CA PHE A 2 -54.54 -56.87 -30.64
C PHE A 2 -54.10 -55.95 -29.49
N GLY A 3 -54.15 -56.55 -28.30
CA GLY A 3 -53.44 -56.09 -27.11
C GLY A 3 -52.27 -57.00 -26.78
N TRP A 4 -51.36 -56.50 -25.93
CA TRP A 4 -50.37 -57.17 -25.08
C TRP A 4 -49.40 -56.08 -24.60
N THR A 5 -48.80 -56.03 -23.42
CA THR A 5 -48.82 -56.81 -22.17
C THR A 5 -48.10 -55.94 -21.13
N ARG A 6 -48.58 -55.88 -19.89
CA ARG A 6 -47.83 -55.26 -18.78
C ARG A 6 -46.69 -56.19 -18.36
N ARG A 7 -45.49 -55.63 -18.17
CA ARG A 7 -44.44 -56.20 -17.29
C ARG A 7 -44.00 -55.13 -16.30
N PHE A 8 -44.12 -55.46 -15.02
CA PHE A 8 -43.55 -54.72 -13.91
C PHE A 8 -42.03 -54.97 -13.87
N SER A 9 -41.25 -53.92 -13.69
CA SER A 9 -39.83 -54.00 -13.32
C SER A 9 -39.61 -53.13 -12.09
N THR A 10 -39.33 -53.78 -10.96
CA THR A 10 -38.89 -53.18 -9.70
C THR A 10 -37.47 -52.65 -9.86
N ALA A 11 -37.29 -51.33 -9.83
CA ALA A 11 -35.98 -50.70 -9.72
C ALA A 11 -35.71 -50.33 -8.26
N THR A 12 -34.88 -51.13 -7.60
CA THR A 12 -34.25 -50.84 -6.30
C THR A 12 -33.33 -49.63 -6.41
N SER A 13 -33.51 -48.65 -5.53
CA SER A 13 -32.66 -47.48 -5.43
C SER A 13 -31.30 -47.84 -4.84
N PHE A 14 -30.23 -47.53 -5.58
CA PHE A 14 -28.87 -47.50 -5.03
C PHE A 14 -28.53 -46.07 -4.65
N LEU A 15 -28.75 -45.74 -3.38
CA LEU A 15 -28.18 -44.55 -2.74
C LEU A 15 -26.68 -44.79 -2.53
N LYS A 16 -25.85 -44.26 -3.43
CA LYS A 16 -24.42 -44.08 -3.15
C LYS A 16 -24.28 -42.89 -2.20
N SER A 17 -24.08 -43.20 -0.92
CA SER A 17 -23.55 -42.26 0.06
C SER A 17 -22.12 -41.90 -0.33
N SER A 18 -21.96 -40.74 -0.96
CA SER A 18 -20.66 -40.08 -1.07
C SER A 18 -20.45 -39.25 0.19
N THR A 19 -19.74 -39.82 1.17
CA THR A 19 -19.12 -39.07 2.25
C THR A 19 -18.15 -38.07 1.63
N MET A 20 -18.60 -36.82 1.47
CA MET A 20 -17.70 -35.71 1.17
C MET A 20 -16.73 -35.59 2.34
N ALA A 21 -15.44 -35.71 2.03
CA ALA A 21 -14.37 -35.37 2.97
C ALA A 21 -14.57 -33.91 3.41
N VAL A 22 -14.88 -33.72 4.68
CA VAL A 22 -14.87 -32.41 5.34
C VAL A 22 -13.41 -31.98 5.38
N SER A 23 -12.98 -31.21 4.37
CA SER A 23 -11.78 -30.40 4.46
C SER A 23 -11.94 -29.51 5.69
N SER A 24 -11.09 -29.71 6.71
CA SER A 24 -11.03 -28.86 7.89
C SER A 24 -10.76 -27.42 7.44
N ARG A 25 -11.81 -26.61 7.31
CA ARG A 25 -11.64 -25.15 7.15
C ARG A 25 -10.99 -24.67 8.42
N GLN A 26 -9.74 -24.24 8.33
CA GLN A 26 -9.04 -23.56 9.41
C GLN A 26 -9.92 -22.37 9.82
N GLN A 27 -10.45 -22.42 11.04
CA GLN A 27 -11.38 -21.41 11.52
C GLN A 27 -10.57 -20.20 11.99
N HIS A 28 -10.50 -19.18 11.13
CA HIS A 28 -9.80 -17.93 11.43
C HIS A 28 -10.54 -17.13 12.52
N THR A 29 -9.82 -16.31 13.28
CA THR A 29 -10.43 -15.41 14.28
C THR A 29 -11.21 -14.25 13.65
N PHE A 30 -11.08 -14.08 12.33
CA PHE A 30 -11.82 -13.13 11.48
C PHE A 30 -12.47 -13.83 10.29
N GLN A 31 -13.44 -13.17 9.65
CA GLN A 31 -14.11 -13.69 8.46
C GLN A 31 -13.39 -13.26 7.17
N VAL A 32 -13.13 -14.19 6.26
CA VAL A 32 -12.53 -13.88 4.94
C VAL A 32 -13.63 -13.81 3.87
N PHE A 33 -13.80 -12.64 3.28
CA PHE A 33 -14.75 -12.38 2.20
C PHE A 33 -14.03 -12.29 0.86
N ARG A 34 -14.50 -13.09 -0.11
CA ARG A 34 -14.03 -13.07 -1.50
C ARG A 34 -14.94 -12.29 -2.43
N ASP A 35 -16.13 -11.92 -1.96
CA ASP A 35 -17.17 -11.24 -2.72
C ASP A 35 -17.78 -10.08 -1.91
N VAL A 36 -18.35 -9.12 -2.62
CA VAL A 36 -18.88 -7.86 -2.07
C VAL A 36 -20.20 -8.03 -1.31
N PRO A 37 -21.21 -8.76 -1.81
CA PRO A 37 -22.51 -8.88 -1.13
C PRO A 37 -22.43 -9.39 0.33
N PRO A 38 -21.68 -10.47 0.66
CA PRO A 38 -21.61 -10.97 2.03
C PRO A 38 -20.88 -10.01 2.99
N LEU A 39 -19.85 -9.29 2.51
CA LEU A 39 -19.18 -8.26 3.32
C LEU A 39 -20.13 -7.09 3.63
N ARG A 40 -20.93 -6.65 2.65
CA ARG A 40 -21.92 -5.58 2.83
C ARG A 40 -23.01 -5.98 3.82
N GLN A 41 -23.41 -7.25 3.82
CA GLN A 41 -24.33 -7.78 4.82
C GLN A 41 -23.76 -7.62 6.24
N LEU A 42 -22.52 -8.10 6.46
CA LEU A 42 -21.85 -7.95 7.75
C LEU A 42 -21.74 -6.46 8.14
N ARG A 43 -21.31 -5.58 7.23
CA ARG A 43 -21.22 -4.14 7.52
C ARG A 43 -22.56 -3.56 8.00
N ARG A 44 -23.67 -3.94 7.36
CA ARG A 44 -25.00 -3.47 7.71
C ARG A 44 -25.41 -3.95 9.11
N GLU A 45 -25.12 -5.20 9.46
CA GLU A 45 -25.37 -5.75 10.79
C GLU A 45 -24.58 -5.01 11.87
N LEU A 46 -23.30 -4.71 11.60
CA LEU A 46 -22.45 -3.91 12.49
C LEU A 46 -23.00 -2.48 12.67
N LEU A 47 -23.42 -1.84 11.59
CA LEU A 47 -24.02 -0.50 11.64
C LEU A 47 -25.29 -0.47 12.50
N LEU A 48 -26.20 -1.44 12.29
CA LEU A 48 -27.44 -1.57 13.07
C LEU A 48 -27.18 -1.88 14.55
N SER A 49 -25.98 -2.36 14.88
CA SER A 49 -25.53 -2.62 16.25
C SER A 49 -24.70 -1.48 16.83
N ASN A 50 -24.70 -0.29 16.21
CA ASN A 50 -23.87 0.87 16.59
C ASN A 50 -22.37 0.56 16.68
N ARG A 51 -21.87 -0.35 15.84
CA ARG A 51 -20.45 -0.69 15.75
C ARG A 51 -19.79 0.09 14.60
N THR A 52 -18.58 0.59 14.87
CA THR A 52 -17.78 1.38 13.95
C THR A 52 -16.76 0.50 13.24
N VAL A 53 -16.50 0.80 11.98
CA VAL A 53 -15.59 0.06 11.11
C VAL A 53 -14.42 0.96 10.67
N GLY A 54 -13.22 0.57 11.05
CA GLY A 54 -11.97 1.08 10.48
C GLY A 54 -11.52 0.23 9.30
N LEU A 55 -11.23 0.83 8.16
CA LEU A 55 -10.71 0.16 6.96
C LEU A 55 -9.20 0.38 6.81
N VAL A 56 -8.42 -0.68 6.63
CA VAL A 56 -7.01 -0.62 6.24
C VAL A 56 -6.85 -1.23 4.84
N PRO A 57 -6.77 -0.40 3.77
CA PRO A 57 -6.53 -0.90 2.42
C PRO A 57 -5.08 -1.35 2.23
N THR A 58 -4.87 -2.58 1.76
CA THR A 58 -3.52 -3.10 1.47
C THR A 58 -3.50 -3.90 0.16
N MET A 59 -2.30 -4.11 -0.38
CA MET A 59 -2.04 -5.05 -1.47
C MET A 59 -1.52 -6.42 -1.00
N GLY A 60 -1.48 -6.69 0.32
CA GLY A 60 -0.81 -7.86 0.91
C GLY A 60 0.68 -7.61 1.16
N ALA A 61 1.45 -8.68 1.34
CA ALA A 61 2.86 -8.62 1.73
C ALA A 61 3.08 -7.75 2.98
N LEU A 62 2.30 -8.08 4.02
CA LEU A 62 2.17 -7.25 5.21
C LEU A 62 3.49 -7.17 5.98
N HIS A 63 3.72 -6.02 6.59
CA HIS A 63 4.90 -5.68 7.39
C HIS A 63 4.47 -4.75 8.51
N GLU A 64 5.39 -4.38 9.41
CA GLU A 64 5.05 -3.65 10.64
C GLU A 64 4.36 -2.30 10.37
N GLY A 65 4.70 -1.60 9.28
CA GLY A 65 3.94 -0.44 8.82
C GLY A 65 2.43 -0.70 8.62
N HIS A 66 2.05 -1.85 8.04
CA HIS A 66 0.64 -2.23 7.90
C HIS A 66 0.01 -2.60 9.25
N LEU A 67 0.73 -3.35 10.09
CA LEU A 67 0.25 -3.77 11.41
C LEU A 67 0.02 -2.56 12.33
N SER A 68 0.89 -1.55 12.26
CA SER A 68 0.74 -0.27 12.94
C SER A 68 -0.58 0.43 12.58
N LEU A 69 -0.94 0.49 11.29
CA LEU A 69 -2.23 1.06 10.85
C LEU A 69 -3.42 0.26 11.38
N ILE A 70 -3.31 -1.06 11.44
CA ILE A 70 -4.37 -1.93 11.99
C ILE A 70 -4.53 -1.71 13.50
N ARG A 71 -3.42 -1.54 14.25
CA ARG A 71 -3.48 -1.17 15.67
C ARG A 71 -4.17 0.18 15.87
N GLN A 72 -3.83 1.17 15.05
CA GLN A 72 -4.49 2.48 15.10
C GLN A 72 -5.99 2.36 14.79
N ALA A 73 -6.35 1.57 13.78
CA ALA A 73 -7.75 1.30 13.43
C ALA A 73 -8.50 0.62 14.57
N ALA A 74 -7.89 -0.34 15.26
CA ALA A 74 -8.48 -1.03 16.41
C ALA A 74 -8.62 -0.12 17.63
N ALA A 75 -7.73 0.85 17.83
CA ALA A 75 -7.82 1.81 18.93
C ALA A 75 -8.99 2.79 18.77
N GLU A 76 -9.46 3.03 17.54
CA GLU A 76 -10.45 4.06 17.22
C GLU A 76 -11.80 3.49 16.74
N ASN A 77 -11.90 2.16 16.55
CA ASN A 77 -13.09 1.50 16.02
C ASN A 77 -13.35 0.17 16.72
N THR A 78 -14.60 -0.30 16.73
CA THR A 78 -14.93 -1.61 17.33
C THR A 78 -14.64 -2.79 16.41
N ASP A 79 -14.62 -2.58 15.09
CA ASP A 79 -14.24 -3.57 14.08
C ASP A 79 -13.21 -2.99 13.11
N VAL A 80 -12.24 -3.81 12.73
CA VAL A 80 -11.27 -3.49 11.68
C VAL A 80 -11.47 -4.41 10.50
N PHE A 81 -11.59 -3.80 9.32
CA PHE A 81 -11.64 -4.48 8.04
C PHE A 81 -10.32 -4.23 7.33
N VAL A 82 -9.65 -5.29 6.88
CA VAL A 82 -8.43 -5.19 6.08
C VAL A 82 -8.73 -5.65 4.66
N SER A 83 -8.39 -4.86 3.64
CA SER A 83 -8.43 -5.36 2.27
C SER A 83 -7.06 -5.87 1.85
N ILE A 84 -7.02 -7.02 1.20
CA ILE A 84 -5.81 -7.58 0.56
C ILE A 84 -6.12 -7.75 -0.92
N TYR A 85 -5.72 -6.77 -1.73
CA TYR A 85 -5.98 -6.79 -3.16
C TYR A 85 -4.86 -6.10 -3.94
N VAL A 86 -4.10 -6.88 -4.73
CA VAL A 86 -3.14 -6.33 -5.70
C VAL A 86 -3.94 -5.77 -6.87
N ASN A 87 -4.12 -4.46 -6.90
CA ASN A 87 -4.89 -3.76 -7.91
C ASN A 87 -4.09 -3.63 -9.22
N PRO A 88 -4.50 -4.22 -10.36
CA PRO A 88 -3.77 -4.09 -11.62
C PRO A 88 -3.71 -2.65 -12.16
N THR A 89 -4.74 -1.84 -11.89
CA THR A 89 -4.90 -0.52 -12.52
C THR A 89 -3.94 0.55 -12.03
N GLN A 90 -3.24 0.29 -10.94
CA GLN A 90 -2.17 1.14 -10.43
C GLN A 90 -0.78 0.64 -10.83
N PHE A 91 -0.71 -0.30 -11.77
CA PHE A 91 0.54 -0.72 -12.40
C PHE A 91 0.49 -0.32 -13.88
N GLY A 92 1.48 0.44 -14.33
CA GLY A 92 1.72 0.69 -15.74
C GLY A 92 2.04 -0.60 -16.50
N VAL A 93 1.95 -0.54 -17.84
CA VAL A 93 2.17 -1.71 -18.73
C VAL A 93 3.56 -2.35 -18.51
N THR A 94 4.56 -1.54 -18.18
CA THR A 94 5.95 -1.96 -17.93
C THR A 94 6.27 -2.13 -16.45
N GLU A 95 5.30 -1.96 -15.55
CA GLU A 95 5.52 -2.05 -14.11
C GLU A 95 5.37 -3.49 -13.58
N ASP A 96 5.83 -3.67 -12.34
CA ASP A 96 6.15 -4.94 -11.70
C ASP A 96 4.94 -5.76 -11.18
N LEU A 97 3.78 -5.71 -11.87
CA LEU A 97 2.55 -6.40 -11.43
C LEU A 97 2.75 -7.91 -11.27
N SER A 98 3.47 -8.55 -12.20
CA SER A 98 3.69 -10.00 -12.20
C SER A 98 4.66 -10.46 -11.10
N SER A 99 5.58 -9.60 -10.68
CA SER A 99 6.56 -9.88 -9.63
C SER A 99 6.15 -9.35 -8.26
N TYR A 100 4.98 -8.72 -8.13
CA TYR A 100 4.50 -8.26 -6.83
C TYR A 100 4.28 -9.45 -5.88
N PRO A 101 4.84 -9.43 -4.66
CA PRO A 101 4.77 -10.56 -3.73
C PRO A 101 3.32 -10.88 -3.34
N ARG A 102 2.95 -12.16 -3.39
CA ARG A 102 1.64 -12.67 -2.98
C ARG A 102 1.84 -13.67 -1.85
N THR A 103 1.66 -13.23 -0.62
CA THR A 103 2.07 -13.97 0.59
C THR A 103 0.88 -14.28 1.50
N TRP A 104 -0.21 -14.82 0.94
CA TRP A 104 -1.48 -15.04 1.64
C TRP A 104 -1.31 -15.70 3.02
N ASP A 105 -0.59 -16.83 3.08
CA ASP A 105 -0.44 -17.57 4.34
C ASP A 105 0.35 -16.79 5.39
N SER A 106 1.39 -16.06 4.97
CA SER A 106 2.17 -15.19 5.87
C SER A 106 1.35 -13.98 6.34
N ASP A 107 0.57 -13.38 5.45
CA ASP A 107 -0.28 -12.23 5.76
C ASP A 107 -1.36 -12.62 6.78
N VAL A 108 -2.03 -13.76 6.56
CA VAL A 108 -3.03 -14.32 7.48
C VAL A 108 -2.40 -14.64 8.83
N ALA A 109 -1.22 -15.28 8.86
CA ALA A 109 -0.55 -15.59 10.13
C ALA A 109 -0.23 -14.33 10.95
N LYS A 110 0.28 -13.26 10.31
CA LYS A 110 0.53 -11.96 10.95
C LYS A 110 -0.74 -11.32 11.48
N LEU A 111 -1.83 -11.41 10.73
CA LEU A 111 -3.14 -10.87 11.15
C LEU A 111 -3.73 -11.65 12.33
N GLU A 112 -3.57 -12.97 12.37
CA GLU A 112 -3.99 -13.80 13.52
C GLU A 112 -3.19 -13.45 14.77
N GLU A 113 -1.86 -13.34 14.66
CA GLU A 113 -0.99 -12.93 15.76
C GLU A 113 -1.36 -11.54 16.27
N LEU A 114 -1.59 -10.60 15.36
CA LEU A 114 -2.03 -9.25 15.72
C LEU A 114 -3.42 -9.26 16.37
N ASN A 115 -4.36 -10.07 15.89
CA ASN A 115 -5.69 -10.15 16.51
C ASN A 115 -5.60 -10.72 17.94
N ALA A 116 -4.70 -11.68 18.17
CA ALA A 116 -4.40 -12.21 19.51
C ALA A 116 -3.65 -11.19 20.39
N GLU A 117 -2.77 -10.35 19.82
CA GLU A 117 -2.18 -9.19 20.50
C GLU A 117 -3.28 -8.22 20.96
N LEU A 118 -4.17 -7.80 20.06
CA LEU A 118 -5.27 -6.88 20.35
C LEU A 118 -6.21 -7.44 21.41
N ALA A 119 -6.55 -8.73 21.34
CA ALA A 119 -7.42 -9.37 22.33
C ALA A 119 -6.80 -9.43 23.74
N ARG A 120 -5.47 -9.43 23.86
CA ARG A 120 -4.75 -9.37 25.15
C ARG A 120 -4.68 -7.95 25.71
N GLN A 121 -4.72 -6.93 24.85
CA GLN A 121 -4.59 -5.52 25.23
C GLN A 121 -5.96 -4.90 25.56
N ASN A 122 -6.40 -5.02 26.82
CA ASN A 122 -7.63 -4.41 27.40
C ASN A 122 -8.95 -4.67 26.63
N SER A 123 -10.05 -4.84 27.37
CA SER A 123 -11.37 -5.20 26.78
C SER A 123 -12.01 -4.17 25.83
N ASN A 124 -11.39 -3.00 25.63
CA ASN A 124 -11.96 -1.89 24.87
C ASN A 124 -11.35 -1.68 23.48
N ASN A 125 -10.28 -2.40 23.13
CA ASN A 125 -9.73 -2.30 21.78
C ASN A 125 -10.62 -3.06 20.77
N GLY A 126 -10.75 -2.50 19.57
CA GLY A 126 -11.33 -3.18 18.43
C GLY A 126 -10.55 -4.43 18.04
N ARG A 127 -11.12 -5.20 17.13
CA ARG A 127 -10.52 -6.43 16.61
C ARG A 127 -10.56 -6.45 15.10
N ILE A 128 -9.71 -7.26 14.51
CA ILE A 128 -9.83 -7.61 13.09
C ILE A 128 -11.06 -8.51 12.97
N THR A 129 -12.08 -8.04 12.26
CA THR A 129 -13.36 -8.74 12.10
C THR A 129 -13.49 -9.34 10.70
N ALA A 130 -12.96 -8.65 9.69
CA ALA A 130 -13.09 -9.09 8.30
C ALA A 130 -11.85 -8.81 7.46
N ILE A 131 -11.55 -9.75 6.56
CA ILE A 131 -10.59 -9.57 5.46
C ILE A 131 -11.37 -9.58 4.15
N LEU A 132 -11.27 -8.49 3.38
CA LEU A 132 -11.77 -8.44 2.00
C LEU A 132 -10.62 -8.79 1.05
N ALA A 133 -10.67 -9.97 0.44
CA ALA A 133 -9.63 -10.47 -0.46
C ALA A 133 -10.22 -10.90 -1.83
N PRO A 134 -10.74 -9.95 -2.62
CA PRO A 134 -11.49 -10.21 -3.84
C PRO A 134 -10.58 -10.59 -5.00
N THR A 135 -11.14 -11.24 -6.01
CA THR A 135 -10.47 -11.39 -7.30
C THR A 135 -10.62 -10.12 -8.14
N SER A 136 -9.81 -9.96 -9.19
CA SER A 136 -9.97 -8.83 -10.12
C SER A 136 -11.32 -8.86 -10.84
N LYS A 137 -11.95 -10.03 -11.04
CA LYS A 137 -13.29 -10.10 -11.63
C LYS A 137 -14.38 -9.61 -10.67
N VAL A 138 -14.21 -9.80 -9.37
CA VAL A 138 -15.11 -9.23 -8.34
C VAL A 138 -14.95 -7.72 -8.29
N MET A 139 -13.70 -7.23 -8.30
CA MET A 139 -13.46 -5.78 -8.32
C MET A 139 -13.89 -5.15 -9.65
N TYR A 140 -13.67 -5.80 -10.79
CA TYR A 140 -13.95 -5.27 -12.12
C TYR A 140 -14.88 -6.23 -12.89
N PRO A 141 -16.20 -6.19 -12.60
CA PRO A 141 -17.14 -7.20 -13.06
C PRO A 141 -17.52 -7.08 -14.54
N THR A 142 -17.50 -5.88 -15.12
CA THR A 142 -17.92 -5.63 -16.51
C THR A 142 -16.80 -5.93 -17.49
N LEU A 143 -15.66 -5.26 -17.37
CA LEU A 143 -14.49 -5.40 -18.23
C LEU A 143 -13.21 -5.41 -17.37
N PRO A 144 -12.18 -6.19 -17.76
CA PRO A 144 -10.85 -6.02 -17.20
C PRO A 144 -10.40 -4.56 -17.45
N PRO A 145 -9.93 -3.85 -16.43
CA PRO A 145 -9.54 -2.46 -16.63
C PRO A 145 -8.20 -2.39 -17.36
N SER A 146 -8.05 -1.40 -18.25
CA SER A 146 -6.79 -1.16 -18.95
C SER A 146 -5.77 -0.41 -18.07
N SER A 147 -4.49 -0.78 -18.23
CA SER A 147 -3.34 -0.05 -17.68
C SER A 147 -2.83 1.05 -18.62
N GLU A 148 -3.46 1.26 -19.77
CA GLU A 148 -3.16 2.36 -20.68
C GLU A 148 -3.77 3.67 -20.19
N ILE A 149 -3.14 4.80 -20.51
CA ILE A 149 -3.59 6.14 -20.08
C ILE A 149 -5.00 6.46 -20.60
N ASP A 150 -5.29 6.10 -21.85
CA ASP A 150 -6.60 6.32 -22.49
C ASP A 150 -7.37 5.01 -22.71
N GLY A 151 -7.06 3.98 -21.91
CA GLY A 151 -7.67 2.67 -22.06
C GLY A 151 -9.09 2.56 -21.49
N ASP A 152 -9.80 1.51 -21.90
CA ASP A 152 -11.19 1.26 -21.48
C ASP A 152 -11.31 0.92 -19.99
N GLY A 153 -12.35 1.49 -19.35
CA GLY A 153 -12.71 1.23 -17.97
C GLY A 153 -13.42 2.41 -17.31
N SER A 154 -14.02 2.16 -16.15
CA SER A 154 -14.54 3.24 -15.29
C SER A 154 -13.46 3.64 -14.29
N PHE A 155 -12.97 4.87 -14.42
CA PHE A 155 -11.87 5.39 -13.61
C PHE A 155 -12.27 6.65 -12.84
N VAL A 156 -11.59 6.86 -11.73
CA VAL A 156 -11.61 8.12 -10.98
C VAL A 156 -10.22 8.75 -11.08
N THR A 157 -10.16 10.00 -11.48
CA THR A 157 -8.91 10.75 -11.63
C THR A 157 -9.00 12.05 -10.83
N ILE A 158 -8.01 12.30 -9.97
CA ILE A 158 -7.96 13.51 -9.14
C ILE A 158 -6.93 14.47 -9.72
N THR A 159 -7.38 15.47 -10.47
CA THR A 159 -6.51 16.46 -11.11
C THR A 159 -6.50 17.78 -10.34
N PRO A 160 -5.37 18.52 -10.31
CA PRO A 160 -4.10 18.22 -10.97
C PRO A 160 -3.18 17.26 -10.18
N LEU A 161 -3.52 16.93 -8.92
CA LEU A 161 -2.65 16.21 -7.98
C LEU A 161 -2.07 14.90 -8.53
N SER A 162 -2.87 14.12 -9.27
CA SER A 162 -2.45 12.82 -9.83
C SER A 162 -1.39 12.91 -10.93
N ARG A 163 -1.09 14.11 -11.46
CA ARG A 163 -0.14 14.32 -12.56
C ARG A 163 1.21 14.91 -12.12
N LYS A 164 1.35 15.23 -10.85
CA LYS A 164 2.56 15.84 -10.27
C LYS A 164 3.48 14.76 -9.66
N LEU A 165 4.74 15.07 -9.41
CA LEU A 165 5.68 14.22 -8.63
C LEU A 165 5.64 12.74 -9.08
N GLU A 166 5.30 11.80 -8.19
CA GLU A 166 5.18 10.37 -8.52
C GLU A 166 4.23 10.11 -9.70
N GLY A 167 3.21 10.95 -9.86
CA GLY A 167 2.23 10.87 -10.94
C GLY A 167 2.79 11.27 -12.31
N ALA A 168 3.82 12.12 -12.35
CA ALA A 168 4.55 12.40 -13.59
C ALA A 168 5.39 11.19 -14.00
N SER A 169 6.06 10.54 -13.04
CA SER A 169 6.86 9.32 -13.26
C SER A 169 6.00 8.08 -13.51
N ARG A 170 4.77 8.05 -12.98
CA ARG A 170 3.84 6.91 -13.06
C ARG A 170 2.42 7.36 -13.47
N PRO A 171 2.19 7.71 -14.75
CA PRO A 171 0.98 8.42 -15.21
C PRO A 171 -0.37 7.76 -14.89
N VAL A 172 -0.40 6.45 -14.72
CA VAL A 172 -1.64 5.70 -14.41
C VAL A 172 -1.81 5.36 -12.93
N PHE A 173 -0.75 5.53 -12.12
CA PHE A 173 -0.72 5.06 -10.73
C PHE A 173 -1.86 5.63 -9.90
N PHE A 174 -1.97 6.95 -9.80
CA PHE A 174 -2.97 7.59 -8.95
C PHE A 174 -4.40 7.48 -9.49
N ARG A 175 -4.59 7.33 -10.81
CA ARG A 175 -5.89 6.96 -11.38
C ARG A 175 -6.31 5.58 -10.87
N GLY A 176 -5.41 4.60 -10.91
CA GLY A 176 -5.65 3.27 -10.38
C GLY A 176 -5.95 3.28 -8.87
N VAL A 177 -5.16 4.02 -8.09
CA VAL A 177 -5.33 4.16 -6.64
C VAL A 177 -6.67 4.83 -6.29
N ALA A 178 -7.00 5.97 -6.90
CA ALA A 178 -8.26 6.66 -6.65
C ALA A 178 -9.47 5.79 -7.05
N THR A 179 -9.36 5.06 -8.17
CA THR A 179 -10.41 4.15 -8.63
C THR A 179 -10.63 3.00 -7.65
N VAL A 180 -9.58 2.31 -7.20
CA VAL A 180 -9.73 1.20 -6.26
C VAL A 180 -10.20 1.68 -4.88
N CYS A 181 -9.72 2.83 -4.40
CA CYS A 181 -10.16 3.38 -3.12
C CYS A 181 -11.63 3.80 -3.18
N MET A 182 -12.08 4.46 -4.25
CA MET A 182 -13.50 4.77 -4.45
C MET A 182 -14.36 3.50 -4.38
N LYS A 183 -13.92 2.40 -5.00
CA LYS A 183 -14.63 1.12 -4.94
C LYS A 183 -14.63 0.55 -3.52
N LEU A 184 -13.49 0.55 -2.82
CA LEU A 184 -13.40 0.07 -1.44
C LEU A 184 -14.29 0.88 -0.49
N PHE A 185 -14.34 2.21 -0.62
CA PHE A 185 -15.23 3.06 0.17
C PHE A 185 -16.71 2.73 -0.09
N ASN A 186 -17.11 2.53 -1.34
CA ASN A 186 -18.46 2.07 -1.69
C ASN A 186 -18.76 0.61 -1.31
N ILE A 187 -17.75 -0.23 -1.15
CA ILE A 187 -17.93 -1.63 -0.75
C ILE A 187 -18.09 -1.71 0.77
N VAL A 188 -17.23 -1.01 1.50
CA VAL A 188 -17.07 -1.17 2.95
C VAL A 188 -17.90 -0.17 3.76
N HIS A 189 -18.11 1.06 3.26
CA HIS A 189 -18.76 2.14 4.01
C HIS A 189 -18.16 2.29 5.41
N ALA A 190 -16.82 2.39 5.47
CA ALA A 190 -16.09 2.50 6.72
C ALA A 190 -16.29 3.88 7.35
N ASP A 191 -16.34 3.94 8.67
CA ASP A 191 -16.35 5.20 9.42
C ASP A 191 -15.00 5.92 9.26
N ARG A 192 -13.91 5.14 9.25
CA ARG A 192 -12.53 5.61 9.11
C ARG A 192 -11.74 4.75 8.13
N ALA A 193 -10.83 5.35 7.38
CA ALA A 193 -9.86 4.62 6.58
C ALA A 193 -8.42 5.08 6.85
N TYR A 194 -7.51 4.11 6.99
CA TYR A 194 -6.15 4.33 7.46
C TYR A 194 -5.15 4.12 6.33
N PHE A 195 -4.31 5.13 6.09
CA PHE A 195 -3.26 5.11 5.07
C PHE A 195 -1.92 5.52 5.68
N GLY A 196 -0.83 4.91 5.23
CA GLY A 196 0.51 5.26 5.69
C GLY A 196 1.03 6.55 5.05
N GLN A 197 1.68 7.39 5.84
CA GLN A 197 2.30 8.64 5.39
C GLN A 197 3.38 8.42 4.33
N LYS A 198 4.06 7.26 4.34
CA LYS A 198 5.16 6.92 3.44
C LYS A 198 4.87 7.24 1.97
N ASP A 199 3.65 6.97 1.52
CA ASP A 199 3.16 7.32 0.20
C ASP A 199 2.44 8.68 0.26
N VAL A 200 3.16 9.75 0.62
CA VAL A 200 2.51 11.02 1.02
C VAL A 200 1.60 11.60 -0.05
N GLN A 201 2.00 11.56 -1.32
CA GLN A 201 1.15 12.02 -2.42
C GLN A 201 -0.15 11.20 -2.54
N GLN A 202 -0.09 9.89 -2.28
CA GLN A 202 -1.29 9.05 -2.20
C GLN A 202 -2.22 9.58 -1.11
N THR A 203 -1.69 9.93 0.07
CA THR A 203 -2.52 10.46 1.16
C THR A 203 -3.21 11.77 0.79
N VAL A 204 -2.52 12.67 0.08
CA VAL A 204 -3.09 13.94 -0.40
C VAL A 204 -4.16 13.70 -1.47
N VAL A 205 -3.90 12.80 -2.42
CA VAL A 205 -4.88 12.39 -3.45
C VAL A 205 -6.13 11.77 -2.83
N ILE A 206 -5.99 10.90 -1.82
CA ILE A 206 -7.13 10.25 -1.15
C ILE A 206 -7.91 11.24 -0.28
N LYS A 207 -7.25 12.16 0.42
CA LYS A 207 -7.94 13.25 1.14
C LYS A 207 -8.74 14.12 0.18
N ARG A 208 -8.18 14.45 -0.99
CA ARG A 208 -8.90 15.20 -2.03
C ARG A 208 -10.08 14.41 -2.60
N LEU A 209 -9.89 13.11 -2.89
CA LEU A 209 -10.96 12.21 -3.34
C LEU A 209 -12.15 12.22 -2.37
N VAL A 210 -11.89 12.04 -1.07
CA VAL A 210 -12.94 12.03 -0.05
C VAL A 210 -13.67 13.37 0.03
N LYS A 211 -12.90 14.48 0.02
CA LYS A 211 -13.46 15.83 0.09
C LYS A 211 -14.32 16.17 -1.13
N ASP A 212 -13.81 15.95 -2.33
CA ASP A 212 -14.47 16.38 -3.57
C ASP A 212 -15.72 15.56 -3.90
N PHE A 213 -15.75 14.28 -3.50
CA PHE A 213 -16.88 13.38 -3.73
C PHE A 213 -17.79 13.22 -2.51
N TYR A 214 -17.60 14.02 -1.45
CA TYR A 214 -18.39 13.97 -0.21
C TYR A 214 -18.52 12.54 0.35
N ILE A 215 -17.40 11.82 0.38
CA ILE A 215 -17.37 10.46 0.93
C ILE A 215 -17.41 10.56 2.46
N ASP A 216 -18.39 9.90 3.08
CA ASP A 216 -18.58 9.89 4.53
C ASP A 216 -17.63 8.88 5.21
N THR A 217 -16.33 9.09 5.03
CA THR A 217 -15.25 8.30 5.63
C THR A 217 -14.13 9.23 6.06
N GLU A 218 -13.79 9.24 7.35
CA GLU A 218 -12.67 10.03 7.87
C GLU A 218 -11.33 9.37 7.46
N ILE A 219 -10.44 10.15 6.84
CA ILE A 219 -9.10 9.66 6.45
C ILE A 219 -8.11 9.89 7.60
N LYS A 220 -7.56 8.80 8.12
CA LYS A 220 -6.50 8.78 9.13
C LYS A 220 -5.16 8.46 8.48
N ILE A 221 -4.15 9.28 8.77
CA ILE A 221 -2.79 9.07 8.27
C ILE A 221 -1.92 8.59 9.43
N GLY A 222 -1.33 7.41 9.28
CA GLY A 222 -0.35 6.87 10.23
C GLY A 222 1.07 7.22 9.81
N ASP A 223 1.94 7.50 10.78
CA ASP A 223 3.33 7.86 10.54
C ASP A 223 4.08 6.77 9.77
N THR A 224 5.10 7.16 9.01
CA THR A 224 5.99 6.21 8.34
C THR A 224 6.74 5.36 9.36
N VAL A 225 6.45 4.06 9.42
CA VAL A 225 7.27 3.12 10.19
C VAL A 225 8.59 2.89 9.48
N ARG A 226 9.68 3.02 10.24
CA ARG A 226 11.06 2.92 9.77
C ARG A 226 11.76 1.76 10.45
N GLU A 227 12.74 1.20 9.76
CA GLU A 227 13.73 0.31 10.36
C GLU A 227 14.66 1.11 11.29
N HIS A 228 15.44 0.42 12.13
CA HIS A 228 16.28 1.04 13.16
C HIS A 228 17.31 2.05 12.61
N ASP A 229 17.70 1.90 11.35
CA ASP A 229 18.64 2.75 10.61
C ASP A 229 17.94 3.91 9.86
N GLY A 230 16.61 4.00 9.96
CA GLY A 230 15.80 5.06 9.35
C GLY A 230 15.20 4.71 7.99
N LEU A 231 15.54 3.56 7.40
CA LEU A 231 14.94 3.14 6.12
C LEU A 231 13.42 2.98 6.27
N ALA A 232 12.64 3.67 5.43
CA ALA A 232 11.19 3.50 5.41
C ALA A 232 10.84 2.04 5.06
N MET A 233 9.99 1.41 5.88
CA MET A 233 9.58 0.03 5.63
C MET A 233 8.76 -0.07 4.34
N SER A 234 9.11 -1.03 3.50
CA SER A 234 8.45 -1.26 2.22
C SER A 234 8.52 -2.74 1.86
N SER A 235 7.45 -3.29 1.26
CA SER A 235 7.50 -4.63 0.67
C SER A 235 8.57 -4.77 -0.41
N ARG A 236 9.01 -3.66 -1.02
CA ARG A 236 10.09 -3.64 -2.02
C ARG A 236 11.51 -3.71 -1.43
N ASN A 237 11.69 -3.56 -0.11
CA ASN A 237 13.03 -3.61 0.52
C ASN A 237 13.69 -4.99 0.37
N VAL A 238 12.90 -6.06 0.20
CA VAL A 238 13.40 -7.42 -0.03
C VAL A 238 14.25 -7.55 -1.29
N TYR A 239 14.09 -6.62 -2.25
CA TYR A 239 14.86 -6.61 -3.49
C TYR A 239 16.23 -5.94 -3.34
N LEU A 240 16.54 -5.24 -2.24
CA LEU A 240 17.77 -4.43 -2.17
C LEU A 240 19.03 -5.28 -1.97
N GLY A 241 18.94 -6.33 -1.15
CA GLY A 241 20.12 -7.00 -0.63
C GLY A 241 20.97 -6.08 0.26
N LYS A 242 22.08 -6.60 0.79
CA LYS A 242 22.87 -5.90 1.81
C LYS A 242 23.45 -4.57 1.33
N ARG A 243 24.11 -4.58 0.17
CA ARG A 243 24.88 -3.43 -0.34
C ARG A 243 23.99 -2.28 -0.80
N ARG A 244 22.98 -2.55 -1.63
CA ARG A 244 22.04 -1.49 -2.08
C ARG A 244 21.17 -0.99 -0.93
N ARG A 245 20.86 -1.82 0.07
CA ARG A 245 20.17 -1.36 1.28
C ARG A 245 20.99 -0.32 2.03
N ALA A 246 22.27 -0.62 2.28
CA ALA A 246 23.16 0.30 2.99
C ALA A 246 23.28 1.65 2.25
N VAL A 247 23.47 1.63 0.93
CA VAL A 247 23.55 2.87 0.13
C VAL A 247 22.19 3.57 0.01
N GLY A 248 21.09 2.80 -0.05
CA GLY A 248 19.73 3.33 -0.17
C GLY A 248 19.27 4.20 1.01
N LEU A 249 19.97 4.15 2.15
CA LEU A 249 19.78 5.07 3.26
C LEU A 249 20.01 6.54 2.87
N VAL A 250 20.74 6.79 1.77
CA VAL A 250 20.99 8.13 1.23
C VAL A 250 19.71 8.96 1.05
N LEU A 251 18.58 8.34 0.69
CA LEU A 251 17.32 9.06 0.55
C LEU A 251 16.88 9.63 1.91
N TYR A 252 16.89 8.81 2.96
CA TYR A 252 16.52 9.28 4.29
C TYR A 252 17.50 10.31 4.83
N GLU A 253 18.81 10.10 4.64
CA GLU A 253 19.85 11.05 5.04
C GLU A 253 19.70 12.41 4.35
N ALA A 254 19.44 12.41 3.04
CA ALA A 254 19.20 13.63 2.27
C ALA A 254 17.95 14.38 2.76
N LEU A 255 16.84 13.67 3.00
CA LEU A 255 15.63 14.27 3.55
C LEU A 255 15.86 14.86 4.96
N LYS A 256 16.63 14.17 5.80
CA LYS A 256 17.01 14.66 7.13
C LYS A 256 17.92 15.88 7.07
N ALA A 257 18.82 15.98 6.10
CA ALA A 257 19.64 17.17 5.90
C ALA A 257 18.78 18.39 5.56
N ALA A 258 17.81 18.24 4.66
CA ALA A 258 16.83 19.27 4.35
C ALA A 258 15.94 19.62 5.56
N GLU A 259 15.49 18.64 6.34
CA GLU A 259 14.72 18.89 7.57
C GLU A 259 15.55 19.65 8.61
N ASN A 260 16.84 19.36 8.75
CA ASN A 260 17.74 20.10 9.63
C ASN A 260 17.92 21.54 9.15
N ALA A 261 18.08 21.76 7.85
CA ALA A 261 18.12 23.10 7.26
C ALA A 261 16.82 23.86 7.55
N TYR A 262 15.68 23.20 7.38
CA TYR A 262 14.40 23.77 7.78
C TYR A 262 14.49 24.15 9.25
N ASN A 263 14.75 23.20 10.16
CA ASN A 263 14.75 23.41 11.62
C ASN A 263 15.71 24.50 12.10
N ALA A 264 16.77 24.79 11.34
CA ALA A 264 17.69 25.90 11.56
C ALA A 264 17.13 27.29 11.13
N GLY A 265 15.87 27.36 10.69
CA GLY A 265 15.19 28.60 10.31
C GLY A 265 15.15 28.87 8.81
N LYS A 266 15.71 27.99 7.96
CA LYS A 266 15.66 28.17 6.51
C LYS A 266 14.24 27.92 5.99
N VAL A 267 13.83 28.74 5.02
CA VAL A 267 12.51 28.65 4.38
C VAL A 267 12.58 28.73 2.86
N ASN A 268 13.69 29.19 2.28
CA ASN A 268 13.87 29.22 0.83
C ASN A 268 14.15 27.81 0.31
N ARG A 269 13.54 27.47 -0.81
CA ARG A 269 13.66 26.18 -1.48
C ARG A 269 15.11 25.79 -1.73
N SER A 270 15.90 26.70 -2.29
CA SER A 270 17.31 26.43 -2.62
C SER A 270 18.08 26.00 -1.38
N GLU A 271 18.00 26.74 -0.27
CA GLU A 271 18.72 26.42 0.96
C GLU A 271 18.32 25.05 1.55
N ILE A 272 17.06 24.65 1.41
CA ILE A 272 16.56 23.36 1.85
C ILE A 272 17.02 22.23 0.93
N LEU A 273 16.84 22.39 -0.38
CA LEU A 273 17.14 21.34 -1.35
C LEU A 273 18.64 21.19 -1.59
N ASP A 274 19.43 22.25 -1.50
CA ASP A 274 20.89 22.19 -1.59
C ASP A 274 21.47 21.28 -0.48
N ALA A 275 20.90 21.33 0.73
CA ALA A 275 21.30 20.46 1.82
C ALA A 275 21.04 18.97 1.50
N ALA A 276 19.88 18.64 0.93
CA ALA A 276 19.55 17.28 0.52
C ALA A 276 20.41 16.81 -0.67
N ASN A 277 20.52 17.64 -1.71
CA ASN A 277 21.27 17.35 -2.93
C ASN A 277 22.76 17.14 -2.63
N SER A 278 23.35 17.95 -1.74
CA SER A 278 24.75 17.79 -1.33
C SER A 278 25.02 16.41 -0.71
N VAL A 279 24.09 15.88 0.09
CA VAL A 279 24.20 14.52 0.65
C VAL A 279 24.14 13.47 -0.46
N ALA A 280 23.17 13.59 -1.36
CA ALA A 280 22.99 12.65 -2.46
C ALA A 280 24.18 12.67 -3.44
N GLU A 281 24.76 13.83 -3.76
CA GLU A 281 25.92 13.94 -4.64
C GLU A 281 27.20 13.39 -4.01
N ARG A 282 27.41 13.68 -2.72
CA ARG A 282 28.57 13.19 -1.97
C ARG A 282 28.58 11.66 -1.92
N VAL A 283 27.48 11.04 -1.50
CA VAL A 283 27.39 9.58 -1.41
C VAL A 283 27.56 8.93 -2.78
N LEU A 284 26.98 9.51 -3.84
CA LEU A 284 27.15 8.98 -5.20
C LEU A 284 28.61 9.07 -5.67
N THR A 285 29.31 10.16 -5.33
CA THR A 285 30.74 10.34 -5.64
C THR A 285 31.60 9.30 -4.90
N GLU A 286 31.33 9.09 -3.61
CA GLU A 286 31.99 8.04 -2.81
C GLU A 286 31.76 6.65 -3.43
N GLN A 287 30.54 6.32 -3.83
CA GLN A 287 30.23 5.04 -4.48
C GLN A 287 30.91 4.88 -5.84
N LYS A 288 31.02 5.95 -6.65
CA LYS A 288 31.71 5.91 -7.95
C LYS A 288 33.22 5.66 -7.82
N ALA A 289 33.83 6.04 -6.68
CA ALA A 289 35.25 5.81 -6.40
C ALA A 289 35.55 4.35 -5.97
N LEU A 290 34.55 3.58 -5.56
CA LEU A 290 34.70 2.18 -5.18
C LEU A 290 34.73 1.25 -6.42
N ALA A 291 35.28 0.04 -6.24
CA ALA A 291 35.27 -0.99 -7.28
C ALA A 291 33.82 -1.51 -7.55
N PRO A 292 33.52 -2.03 -8.76
CA PRO A 292 32.18 -2.57 -9.10
C PRO A 292 31.65 -3.63 -8.12
N THR A 293 32.54 -4.45 -7.54
CA THR A 293 32.19 -5.46 -6.52
C THR A 293 31.82 -4.87 -5.16
N GLU A 294 32.05 -3.58 -4.93
CA GLU A 294 31.90 -2.94 -3.62
C GLU A 294 30.91 -1.78 -3.62
N ARG A 295 30.58 -1.24 -4.81
CA ARG A 295 29.67 -0.10 -4.94
C ARG A 295 28.23 -0.49 -5.22
N ALA A 296 27.31 0.38 -4.84
CA ALA A 296 25.95 0.38 -5.38
C ALA A 296 25.65 1.79 -5.88
N LEU A 297 25.23 1.89 -7.15
CA LEU A 297 24.88 3.14 -7.78
C LEU A 297 23.37 3.40 -7.69
N TYR A 298 23.01 4.67 -7.75
CA TYR A 298 21.62 5.10 -7.80
C TYR A 298 21.47 6.38 -8.59
N GLU A 299 20.23 6.66 -8.95
CA GLU A 299 19.77 7.88 -9.60
C GLU A 299 18.74 8.55 -8.68
N VAL A 300 18.90 9.84 -8.43
CA VAL A 300 17.84 10.64 -7.79
C VAL A 300 16.81 10.96 -8.86
N ASP A 301 15.61 10.39 -8.73
CA ASP A 301 14.50 10.66 -9.67
C ASP A 301 13.93 12.05 -9.38
N TYR A 302 13.66 12.34 -8.10
CA TYR A 302 13.40 13.71 -7.65
C TYR A 302 13.63 13.86 -6.14
N ILE A 303 13.86 15.10 -5.71
CA ILE A 303 13.65 15.58 -4.34
C ILE A 303 12.85 16.89 -4.47
N SER A 304 11.67 16.91 -3.85
CA SER A 304 10.65 17.94 -4.04
C SER A 304 10.23 18.53 -2.71
N LEU A 305 10.06 19.85 -2.69
CA LEU A 305 9.55 20.62 -1.58
C LEU A 305 8.23 21.27 -2.03
N ALA A 306 7.12 20.75 -1.53
CA ALA A 306 5.80 21.04 -2.08
C ALA A 306 4.79 21.49 -1.02
N ASP A 307 3.76 22.20 -1.48
CA ASP A 307 2.62 22.61 -0.68
C ASP A 307 1.86 21.36 -0.16
N PRO A 308 1.50 21.31 1.14
CA PRO A 308 0.85 20.13 1.71
C PRO A 308 -0.51 19.75 1.11
N ASP A 309 -1.23 20.70 0.53
CA ASP A 309 -2.60 20.51 0.02
C ASP A 309 -2.65 20.41 -1.50
N THR A 310 -1.81 21.19 -2.19
CA THR A 310 -1.84 21.30 -3.65
C THR A 310 -0.72 20.54 -4.33
N LEU A 311 0.33 20.16 -3.59
CA LEU A 311 1.57 19.58 -4.13
C LEU A 311 2.23 20.45 -5.21
N ASP A 312 1.94 21.75 -5.23
CA ASP A 312 2.72 22.70 -6.04
C ASP A 312 4.10 22.86 -5.42
N GLU A 313 5.13 22.93 -6.25
CA GLU A 313 6.49 23.21 -5.80
C GLU A 313 6.54 24.58 -5.14
N LEU A 314 7.14 24.64 -3.96
CA LEU A 314 7.32 25.88 -3.20
C LEU A 314 8.69 26.47 -3.47
N GLU A 315 8.74 27.77 -3.72
CA GLU A 315 9.99 28.57 -3.69
C GLU A 315 10.33 29.03 -2.27
N VAL A 316 9.31 29.31 -1.46
CA VAL A 316 9.45 29.72 -0.06
C VAL A 316 8.38 29.01 0.76
N ILE A 317 8.75 28.44 1.90
CA ILE A 317 7.83 27.81 2.84
C ILE A 317 7.12 28.90 3.65
N ASP A 318 5.79 28.85 3.69
CA ASP A 318 5.00 29.58 4.70
C ASP A 318 5.15 28.88 6.06
N PRO A 319 5.79 29.50 7.07
CA PRO A 319 5.99 28.88 8.38
C PRO A 319 4.69 28.57 9.15
N ALA A 320 3.58 29.22 8.81
CA ALA A 320 2.28 28.94 9.42
C ALA A 320 1.62 27.68 8.84
N LYS A 321 2.03 27.26 7.63
CA LYS A 321 1.49 26.09 6.94
C LYS A 321 2.45 24.89 6.95
N GLY A 322 3.75 25.14 6.90
CA GLY A 322 4.75 24.10 6.72
C GLY A 322 4.83 23.63 5.25
N ALA A 323 5.40 22.45 5.03
CA ALA A 323 5.63 21.89 3.70
C ALA A 323 5.72 20.36 3.72
N ILE A 324 5.65 19.74 2.54
CA ILE A 324 5.98 18.33 2.34
C ILE A 324 7.32 18.27 1.61
N LEU A 325 8.31 17.63 2.22
CA LEU A 325 9.52 17.22 1.53
C LEU A 325 9.36 15.75 1.13
N SER A 326 9.48 15.45 -0.16
CA SER A 326 9.38 14.07 -0.65
C SER A 326 10.48 13.78 -1.66
N GLY A 327 10.89 12.52 -1.78
CA GLY A 327 11.91 12.14 -2.75
C GLY A 327 11.79 10.69 -3.19
N ALA A 328 12.39 10.43 -4.35
CA ALA A 328 12.50 9.11 -4.91
C ALA A 328 13.92 8.86 -5.43
N VAL A 329 14.45 7.68 -5.11
CA VAL A 329 15.78 7.24 -5.55
C VAL A 329 15.65 5.87 -6.20
N LYS A 330 16.20 5.72 -7.40
CA LYS A 330 16.26 4.46 -8.12
C LYS A 330 17.63 3.83 -7.92
N MET A 331 17.69 2.79 -7.10
CA MET A 331 18.86 1.94 -6.96
C MET A 331 19.07 1.15 -8.25
N ALA A 332 20.24 1.30 -8.85
CA ALA A 332 20.61 0.55 -10.06
C ALA A 332 20.78 -0.94 -9.73
N PRO A 333 20.72 -1.83 -10.75
CA PRO A 333 21.22 -3.18 -10.62
C PRO A 333 22.68 -3.18 -10.14
N LEU A 334 23.07 -4.22 -9.42
CA LEU A 334 24.47 -4.45 -9.06
C LEU A 334 25.27 -4.76 -10.32
N GLU A 335 26.36 -4.01 -10.55
CA GLU A 335 27.25 -4.25 -11.69
C GLU A 335 27.98 -5.59 -11.57
N GLU A 336 28.42 -5.93 -10.36
CA GLU A 336 29.07 -7.21 -10.06
C GLU A 336 28.73 -7.63 -8.62
N ALA A 337 28.37 -8.90 -8.44
CA ALA A 337 28.08 -9.51 -7.13
C ALA A 337 29.24 -10.38 -6.66
N LYS A 338 29.57 -10.33 -5.36
CA LYS A 338 30.55 -11.24 -4.76
C LYS A 338 29.92 -12.64 -4.56
N PRO A 339 30.69 -13.74 -4.67
CA PRO A 339 30.18 -15.07 -4.34
C PRO A 339 29.62 -15.13 -2.91
N GLY A 340 28.36 -15.56 -2.76
CA GLY A 340 27.67 -15.63 -1.47
C GLY A 340 27.19 -14.28 -0.91
N GLU A 341 27.25 -13.19 -1.69
CA GLU A 341 26.67 -11.91 -1.31
C GLU A 341 25.14 -11.99 -1.27
N ASP A 342 24.54 -11.42 -0.23
CA ASP A 342 23.09 -11.16 -0.22
C ASP A 342 22.77 -9.99 -1.17
N CYS A 343 22.32 -10.33 -2.38
CA CYS A 343 21.90 -9.38 -3.40
C CYS A 343 20.40 -9.06 -3.37
N GLY A 344 19.66 -9.62 -2.41
CA GLY A 344 18.21 -9.52 -2.31
C GLY A 344 17.48 -10.36 -3.36
N LEU A 345 16.15 -10.26 -3.37
CA LEU A 345 15.32 -10.91 -4.38
C LEU A 345 15.66 -10.39 -5.78
N GLY A 346 15.76 -11.31 -6.75
CA GLY A 346 16.16 -10.96 -8.12
C GLY A 346 17.67 -10.77 -8.33
N ASP A 347 18.49 -11.30 -7.42
CA ASP A 347 19.95 -11.48 -7.56
C ASP A 347 20.71 -10.21 -7.97
N GLY A 348 20.30 -9.07 -7.42
CA GLY A 348 20.95 -7.80 -7.74
C GLY A 348 20.55 -7.20 -9.09
N GLN A 349 19.77 -7.90 -9.92
CA GLN A 349 19.54 -7.53 -11.33
C GLN A 349 18.34 -6.59 -11.53
N VAL A 350 17.44 -6.53 -10.55
CA VAL A 350 16.23 -5.71 -10.64
C VAL A 350 16.51 -4.35 -10.00
N ALA A 351 16.27 -3.27 -10.74
CA ALA A 351 16.34 -1.91 -10.19
C ALA A 351 15.25 -1.72 -9.12
N VAL A 352 15.57 -1.02 -8.03
CA VAL A 352 14.65 -0.81 -6.92
C VAL A 352 14.40 0.68 -6.74
N ARG A 353 13.16 1.12 -6.93
CA ARG A 353 12.77 2.51 -6.72
C ARG A 353 12.24 2.71 -5.30
N LEU A 354 13.00 3.43 -4.49
CA LEU A 354 12.67 3.82 -3.14
C LEU A 354 11.96 5.18 -3.15
N ILE A 355 10.99 5.34 -2.26
CA ILE A 355 10.31 6.61 -2.02
C ILE A 355 10.27 6.87 -0.52
N ASP A 356 10.36 8.13 -0.15
CA ASP A 356 10.27 8.58 1.23
C ASP A 356 9.84 10.04 1.31
N ASN A 357 9.41 10.49 2.49
CA ASN A 357 9.01 11.86 2.75
C ASN A 357 9.16 12.25 4.22
N LEU A 358 9.22 13.55 4.46
CA LEU A 358 9.11 14.20 5.77
C LEU A 358 8.10 15.34 5.69
N ILE A 359 7.30 15.49 6.75
CA ILE A 359 6.34 16.58 6.88
C ILE A 359 6.97 17.68 7.71
N PHE A 360 7.21 18.83 7.09
CA PHE A 360 7.68 20.02 7.77
C PHE A 360 6.47 20.67 8.45
N LYS A 361 6.40 20.53 9.78
CA LYS A 361 5.29 21.06 10.57
C LYS A 361 5.35 22.60 10.63
N PRO A 362 4.20 23.28 10.75
CA PRO A 362 4.16 24.70 11.09
C PRO A 362 5.00 25.04 12.32
N ARG A 363 5.54 26.27 12.34
CA ARG A 363 6.37 26.80 13.43
C ARG A 363 5.72 27.89 14.26
N VAL A 364 4.55 28.37 13.83
CA VAL A 364 3.85 29.50 14.42
C VAL A 364 2.62 29.02 15.16
#